data_AF-A0A971XEB7-F1
#
_entry.id   AF-A0A971XEB7-F1
#
_cell.length_a   1.000
_cell.length_b   1.000
_cell.length_c   1.000
_cell.angle_alpha   90.00
_cell.angle_beta   90.00
_cell.angle_gamma   90.00
#
_symmetry.space_group_name_H-M   'P 1'
#
loop_
_entity.id
_entity.type
_entity.pdbx_description
1 polymer ?
#
loop_
_entity_poly.entity_id
_entity_poly.type
_entity_poly.pdbx_seq_one_letter_code
_entity_poly.pdbx_strand_id
1 'polypeptide(L)' 'MKKYGVSIPIAGYVYKEVEAESKEEALEKAFDEGYKDDEIAELDMYDVLAEGSVCYTYHTKAEVEEIDD' A
#
# COMPACT_ATOMS: atom_id res chain seq x y z
N MET A 1 12.04 -30.37 5.47
CA MET A 1 10.95 -29.37 5.38
C MET A 1 11.37 -28.35 4.35
N LYS A 2 10.47 -27.94 3.44
CA LYS A 2 10.76 -26.94 2.41
C LYS A 2 10.49 -25.53 2.96
N LYS A 3 11.23 -24.53 2.47
CA LYS A 3 11.03 -23.10 2.78
C LYS A 3 10.40 -22.41 1.56
N TYR A 4 9.56 -21.41 1.79
CA TYR A 4 8.89 -20.64 0.75
C TYR A 4 8.97 -19.15 1.08
N GLY A 5 9.24 -18.32 0.07
CA GLY A 5 9.01 -16.88 0.14
C GLY A 5 7.57 -16.58 -0.29
N VAL A 6 6.87 -15.73 0.47
CA VAL A 6 5.47 -15.36 0.20
C VAL A 6 5.37 -13.85 0.15
N SER A 7 4.88 -13.32 -0.97
CA SER A 7 4.55 -11.91 -1.14
C SER A 7 3.04 -11.73 -1.07
N ILE A 8 2.56 -10.88 -0.15
CA ILE A 8 1.12 -10.60 0.03
C ILE A 8 0.89 -9.11 -0.27
N PRO A 9 0.03 -8.76 -1.24
CA PRO A 9 -0.34 -7.37 -1.46
C PRO A 9 -1.29 -6.89 -0.35
N ILE A 10 -1.03 -5.69 0.15
CA ILE A 10 -1.78 -5.05 1.24
C ILE A 10 -2.27 -3.70 0.73
N ALA A 11 -3.52 -3.35 1.00
CA ALA A 11 -4.01 -1.99 0.81
C ALA A 11 -4.44 -1.41 2.15
N GLY A 12 -4.12 -0.13 2.34
CA GLY A 12 -4.58 0.64 3.47
C GLY A 12 -4.71 2.10 3.12
N TYR A 13 -5.35 2.86 4.02
CA TYR A 13 -5.43 4.31 3.90
C TYR A 13 -4.97 4.98 5.19
N VAL A 14 -4.45 6.18 5.01
CA VAL A 14 -4.08 7.09 6.09
C VAL A 14 -5.03 8.27 6.04
N TYR A 15 -5.56 8.66 7.18
CA TYR A 15 -6.35 9.88 7.32
C TYR A 15 -5.48 10.95 7.98
N LYS A 16 -5.32 12.09 7.32
CA LYS A 16 -4.59 13.25 7.85
C LYS A 16 -5.43 14.51 7.75
N GLU A 17 -5.37 15.32 8.81
CA GLU A 17 -5.91 16.67 8.83
C GLU A 17 -4.76 17.66 8.57
N VAL A 18 -4.90 18.49 7.54
CA VAL A 18 -3.92 19.51 7.18
C VAL A 18 -4.62 20.84 6.94
N GLU A 19 -4.00 21.94 7.36
CA GLU A 19 -4.44 23.30 7.03
C GLU A 19 -3.85 23.71 5.67
N ALA A 20 -4.70 24.10 4.72
CA ALA A 20 -4.29 24.52 3.38
C ALA A 20 -5.30 25.50 2.76
N GLU A 21 -4.84 26.34 1.83
CA GLU A 21 -5.67 27.32 1.12
C GLU A 21 -6.36 26.70 -0.11
N SER A 22 -5.92 25.52 -0.56
CA SER A 22 -6.52 24.80 -1.69
C SER A 22 -6.42 23.27 -1.55
N LYS A 23 -7.19 22.55 -2.37
CA LYS A 23 -7.12 21.07 -2.44
C LYS A 23 -5.78 20.56 -2.93
N GLU A 24 -5.14 21.27 -3.86
CA GLU A 24 -3.85 20.90 -4.42
C GLU A 24 -2.74 21.03 -3.38
N GLU A 25 -2.73 22.15 -2.65
CA GLU A 25 -1.80 22.38 -1.54
C GLU A 25 -2.01 21.38 -0.38
N ALA A 26 -3.25 21.00 -0.07
CA ALA A 26 -3.55 20.00 0.94
C ALA A 26 -2.94 18.62 0.59
N LEU A 27 -3.03 18.23 -0.68
CA LEU A 27 -2.42 16.98 -1.16
C LEU A 27 -0.90 17.06 -1.10
N GLU A 28 -0.29 18.14 -1.58
CA GLU A 28 1.16 18.35 -1.55
C GLU A 28 1.71 18.26 -0.12
N LYS A 29 1.08 18.95 0.85
CA LYS A 29 1.48 18.87 2.27
C LYS A 29 1.37 17.46 2.83
N ALA A 30 0.28 16.75 2.52
CA ALA A 30 0.08 15.39 2.99
C ALA A 30 1.13 14.41 2.40
N PHE A 31 1.53 14.59 1.13
CA PHE A 31 2.58 13.79 0.51
C PHE A 31 3.96 14.11 1.06
N ASP A 32 4.29 15.38 1.26
CA ASP A 32 5.59 15.81 1.77
C ASP A 32 5.82 15.39 3.22
N GLU A 33 4.79 15.45 4.07
CA GLU A 33 4.89 14.95 5.44
C GLU A 33 4.99 13.42 5.52
N GLY A 34 4.52 12.71 4.49
CA GLY A 34 4.46 11.26 4.45
C GLY A 34 3.50 10.66 5.49
N TYR A 35 3.72 9.40 5.84
CA TYR A 35 2.98 8.69 6.89
C TYR A 35 3.91 7.75 7.66
N LYS A 36 3.49 7.37 8.86
CA LYS A 36 4.08 6.31 9.68
C LYS A 36 3.19 5.07 9.67
N ASP A 37 3.78 3.90 9.90
CA ASP A 37 3.06 2.62 9.85
C ASP A 37 1.90 2.54 10.86
N ASP A 38 2.00 3.25 11.98
CA ASP A 38 0.97 3.32 13.03
C ASP A 38 -0.18 4.31 12.71
N GLU A 39 -0.05 5.09 11.64
CA GLU A 39 -1.10 6.00 11.13
C GLU A 39 -2.04 5.33 10.11
N ILE A 40 -1.74 4.09 9.71
CA ILE A 40 -2.57 3.37 8.75
C ILE A 40 -3.85 2.91 9.46
N ALA A 41 -4.99 3.47 9.06
CA ALA A 41 -6.27 3.27 9.73
C ALA A 41 -6.88 1.89 9.46
N GLU A 42 -6.77 1.41 8.21
CA GLU A 42 -7.23 0.09 7.79
C GLU A 42 -6.14 -0.57 6.95
N LEU A 43 -5.87 -1.85 7.21
CA LEU A 43 -4.90 -2.68 6.49
C LEU A 43 -5.59 -3.98 6.12
N ASP A 44 -5.99 -4.10 4.86
CA ASP A 44 -6.60 -5.31 4.32
C ASP A 44 -5.59 -6.05 3.45
N MET A 45 -5.53 -7.37 3.65
CA MET A 45 -4.73 -8.28 2.83
C MET A 45 -5.59 -8.81 1.70
N TYR A 46 -5.05 -8.79 0.48
CA TYR A 46 -5.77 -9.23 -0.71
C TYR A 46 -5.00 -10.32 -1.43
N ASP A 47 -5.71 -11.21 -2.13
CA ASP A 47 -5.08 -12.14 -3.07
C ASP A 47 -4.67 -11.42 -4.36
N VAL A 48 -5.48 -10.43 -4.78
CA VAL A 48 -5.27 -9.59 -5.98
C VAL A 48 -5.85 -8.19 -5.72
N LEU A 49 -5.03 -7.13 -5.86
CA LEU A 49 -5.48 -5.73 -5.70
C LEU A 49 -6.05 -5.11 -6.99
N ALA A 50 -5.95 -5.79 -8.13
CA ALA A 50 -6.13 -5.21 -9.46
C ALA A 50 -7.19 -5.91 -10.36
N GLU A 51 -8.40 -6.18 -9.84
CA GLU A 51 -9.56 -6.44 -10.72
C GLU A 51 -10.31 -5.13 -10.99
N GLY A 52 -10.07 -4.53 -12.15
CA GLY A 52 -10.79 -3.34 -12.64
C GLY A 52 -10.10 -2.01 -12.34
N SER A 53 -9.45 -1.47 -13.37
CA SER A 53 -9.02 -0.08 -13.58
C SER A 53 -8.49 0.73 -12.38
N VAL A 54 -7.15 0.78 -12.34
CA VAL A 54 -6.25 1.80 -11.78
C VAL A 54 -5.71 1.54 -10.36
N CYS A 55 -4.73 0.64 -10.30
CA CYS A 55 -3.54 0.84 -9.48
C CYS A 55 -2.32 0.24 -10.22
N TYR A 56 -1.38 1.07 -10.68
CA TYR A 56 -0.11 0.58 -11.26
C TYR A 56 0.89 0.42 -10.12
N THR A 57 1.03 -0.78 -9.57
CA THR A 57 2.11 -1.11 -8.63
C THR A 57 2.88 -2.33 -9.15
N TYR A 58 4.14 -2.47 -8.74
CA TYR A 58 5.02 -3.56 -9.21
C TYR A 58 4.56 -4.96 -8.74
N HIS A 59 3.76 -5.05 -7.68
CA HIS A 59 3.28 -6.31 -7.10
C HIS A 59 1.76 -6.24 -6.88
N THR A 60 1.00 -6.73 -7.87
CA THR A 60 -0.48 -6.66 -7.88
C THR A 60 -1.15 -7.98 -7.54
N LYS A 61 -0.36 -9.05 -7.37
CA LYS A 61 -0.81 -10.42 -7.11
C LYS A 61 0.08 -11.04 -6.05
N ALA A 62 -0.50 -11.90 -5.21
CA ALA A 62 0.28 -12.76 -4.35
C ALA A 62 1.09 -13.74 -5.21
N GLU A 63 2.39 -13.80 -4.96
CA GLU A 63 3.32 -14.67 -5.68
C GLU A 63 4.10 -15.52 -4.66
N VAL A 64 4.38 -16.75 -5.06
CA VAL A 64 5.15 -17.71 -4.26
C VAL A 64 6.28 -18.27 -5.11
N GLU A 65 7.49 -18.27 -4.55
CA GLU A 65 8.66 -18.87 -5.18
C GLU A 65 9.33 -19.87 -4.22
N GLU A 66 9.84 -20.97 -4.80
CA GLU A 66 10.67 -21.95 -4.10
C GLU A 66 12.11 -21.42 -4.06
N ILE A 67 12.69 -21.36 -2.86
CA ILE A 67 14.05 -20.85 -2.66
C ILE A 67 14.96 -22.04 -2.38
N ASP A 68 16.00 -22.22 -3.19
CA ASP A 68 17.12 -23.13 -2.92
C ASP A 68 18.14 -22.43 -2.00
N ASP A 69 18.69 -23.17 -1.01
CA ASP A 69 19.59 -22.64 0.06
C ASP A 69 20.84 -21.91 -0.47
#